data_AF-A0A356WZU3-F1
#
_entry.id   AF-A0A356WZU3-F1
#
_cell.length_a   1.000
_cell.length_b   1.000
_cell.length_c   1.000
_cell.angle_alpha   90.00
_cell.angle_beta   90.00
_cell.angle_gamma   90.00
#
_symmetry.space_group_name_H-M   'P 1'
#
loop_
_entity.id
_entity.type
_entity.pdbx_description
1 polymer ?
#
loop_
_entity_poly.entity_id
_entity_poly.type
_entity_poly.pdbx_seq_one_letter_code
_entity_poly.pdbx_strand_id
1 'polypeptide(L)'
;GFNIIDREGVKDYFGVYPDQVIDVLAMIGDTSDNIPGVPGIGKKGARKLIKKYGSLEKAIEAAPDIKGKRAREGLTEYGEQALHAKYMVTIKTDVPNTLDWEELEWNEPDKKELGLFFKRMEFRTLTKRYLREEGPVANKEGDQVDLFGSFKEEAPKQELDEEKVNYGLIDTIDKVKGLVDEYKDEEHFCFDTETDSPDPVT
;
A
#
# COMPACT_ATOMS: atom_id res chain seq x y z
N GLY A 1 9.81 20.94 3.46
CA GLY A 1 10.49 20.78 2.16
C GLY A 1 10.95 19.35 2.02
N PHE A 2 11.28 18.91 0.82
CA PHE A 2 11.89 17.60 0.59
C PHE A 2 13.42 17.72 0.64
N ASN A 3 14.08 16.70 1.19
CA ASN A 3 15.53 16.60 1.13
C ASN A 3 15.90 15.77 -0.09
N ILE A 4 16.57 16.39 -1.06
CA ILE A 4 17.09 15.68 -2.23
C ILE A 4 18.34 14.90 -1.79
N ILE A 5 18.32 13.59 -2.00
CA ILE A 5 19.46 12.70 -1.71
C ILE A 5 20.00 12.20 -3.04
N ASP A 6 21.20 12.65 -3.39
CA ASP A 6 21.93 12.19 -4.57
C ASP A 6 22.81 10.97 -4.24
N ARG A 7 23.62 10.54 -5.21
CA ARG A 7 24.51 9.38 -5.06
C ARG A 7 25.48 9.50 -3.87
N GLU A 8 26.01 10.69 -3.59
CA GLU A 8 26.90 10.89 -2.44
C GLU A 8 26.10 10.97 -1.14
N GLY A 9 24.92 11.58 -1.15
CA GLY A 9 24.00 11.58 0.00
C GLY A 9 23.62 10.16 0.46
N VAL A 10 23.40 9.23 -0.49
CA VAL A 10 23.17 7.82 -0.18
C VAL A 10 24.39 7.21 0.53
N LYS A 11 25.59 7.50 0.05
CA LYS A 11 26.83 7.01 0.67
C LYS A 11 27.08 7.62 2.03
N ASP A 12 26.72 8.86 2.27
CA ASP A 12 26.82 9.47 3.60
C ASP A 12 25.85 8.81 4.59
N TYR A 13 24.63 8.51 4.13
CA TYR A 13 23.59 7.91 4.97
C TYR A 13 23.79 6.41 5.23
N PHE A 14 24.03 5.62 4.18
CA PHE A 14 24.18 4.16 4.26
C PHE A 14 25.63 3.71 4.46
N GLY A 15 26.60 4.55 4.09
CA GLY A 15 28.01 4.21 4.10
C GLY A 15 28.44 3.39 2.88
N VAL A 16 27.60 3.24 1.86
CA VAL A 16 27.86 2.53 0.60
C VAL A 16 27.16 3.25 -0.55
N TYR A 17 27.57 3.01 -1.79
CA TYR A 17 26.89 3.59 -2.94
C TYR A 17 25.51 2.96 -3.20
N PRO A 18 24.60 3.63 -3.96
CA PRO A 18 23.24 3.13 -4.23
C PRO A 18 23.17 1.69 -4.70
N ASP A 19 24.08 1.29 -5.58
CA ASP A 19 24.19 -0.07 -6.14
C ASP A 19 24.47 -1.16 -5.08
N GLN A 20 24.97 -0.76 -3.91
CA GLN A 20 25.32 -1.66 -2.80
C GLN A 20 24.32 -1.59 -1.63
N VAL A 21 23.31 -0.72 -1.71
CA VAL A 21 22.32 -0.57 -0.63
C VAL A 21 21.53 -1.86 -0.44
N ILE A 22 21.19 -2.56 -1.53
CA ILE A 22 20.48 -3.85 -1.50
C ILE A 22 21.25 -4.90 -0.69
N ASP A 23 22.58 -4.96 -0.81
CA ASP A 23 23.40 -5.90 -0.05
C ASP A 23 23.42 -5.56 1.44
N VAL A 24 23.43 -4.27 1.77
CA VAL A 24 23.37 -3.82 3.16
C VAL A 24 22.00 -4.13 3.76
N LEU A 25 20.91 -3.84 3.05
CA LEU A 25 19.53 -4.12 3.47
C LEU A 25 19.32 -5.62 3.71
N ALA A 26 19.78 -6.47 2.79
CA ALA A 26 19.73 -7.92 2.92
C ALA A 26 20.40 -8.45 4.19
N MET A 27 21.53 -7.85 4.60
CA MET A 27 22.22 -8.24 5.83
C MET A 27 21.52 -7.75 7.10
N ILE A 28 20.90 -6.57 7.08
CA ILE A 28 20.26 -6.00 8.28
C ILE A 28 18.83 -6.48 8.48
N GLY A 29 18.16 -6.89 7.39
CA GLY A 29 16.73 -7.20 7.37
C GLY A 29 15.83 -5.97 7.35
N ASP A 30 14.54 -6.22 7.22
CA ASP A 30 13.49 -5.22 7.30
C ASP A 30 12.36 -5.74 8.20
N THR A 31 12.21 -5.13 9.38
CA THR A 31 11.17 -5.54 10.33
C THR A 31 9.77 -5.16 9.87
N SER A 32 9.63 -4.12 9.06
CA SER A 32 8.31 -3.70 8.55
C SER A 32 7.78 -4.68 7.52
N ASP A 33 8.68 -5.26 6.71
CA ASP A 33 8.34 -6.27 5.70
C ASP A 33 8.56 -7.71 6.18
N ASN A 34 8.80 -7.91 7.47
CA ASN A 34 9.09 -9.22 8.08
C ASN A 34 10.25 -9.99 7.40
N ILE A 35 11.25 -9.25 6.90
CA ILE A 35 12.45 -9.81 6.27
C ILE A 35 13.54 -9.95 7.35
N PRO A 36 13.91 -11.18 7.74
CA PRO A 36 14.92 -11.38 8.76
C PRO A 36 16.33 -11.08 8.21
N GLY A 37 17.09 -10.28 8.96
CA GLY A 37 18.50 -10.03 8.68
C GLY A 37 19.41 -11.15 9.15
N VAL A 38 20.72 -10.96 8.96
CA VAL A 38 21.76 -11.88 9.44
C VAL A 38 22.02 -11.61 10.94
N PRO A 39 21.79 -12.60 11.82
CA PRO A 39 22.07 -12.45 13.25
C PRO A 39 23.50 -12.00 13.52
N GLY A 40 23.64 -11.00 14.40
CA GLY A 40 24.95 -10.45 14.77
C GLY A 40 25.54 -9.43 13.79
N ILE A 41 24.86 -9.09 12.70
CA ILE A 41 25.30 -8.09 11.71
C ILE A 41 24.29 -6.94 11.63
N GLY A 42 24.57 -5.85 12.33
CA GLY A 42 23.79 -4.61 12.20
C GLY A 42 24.32 -3.66 11.11
N LYS A 43 23.65 -2.51 10.92
CA LYS A 43 23.97 -1.48 9.90
C LYS A 43 25.46 -1.12 9.79
N LYS A 44 26.18 -0.99 10.91
CA LYS A 44 27.62 -0.70 10.93
C LYS A 44 28.48 -1.88 10.47
N GLY A 45 28.06 -3.11 10.76
CA GLY A 45 28.74 -4.33 10.34
C GLY A 45 28.54 -4.60 8.86
N ALA A 46 27.28 -4.57 8.41
CA ALA A 46 26.90 -4.77 7.01
C ALA A 46 27.68 -3.85 6.06
N ARG A 47 27.61 -2.52 6.28
CA ARG A 47 28.36 -1.57 5.43
C ARG A 47 29.87 -1.78 5.41
N LYS A 48 30.48 -2.26 6.51
CA LYS A 48 31.92 -2.55 6.57
C LYS A 48 32.26 -3.79 5.75
N LEU A 49 31.41 -4.82 5.82
CA LEU A 49 31.56 -6.05 5.04
C LEU A 49 31.41 -5.75 3.55
N ILE A 50 30.36 -5.02 3.16
CA ILE A 50 30.13 -4.64 1.76
C ILE A 50 31.24 -3.74 1.22
N LYS A 51 31.73 -2.76 2.00
CA LYS A 51 32.92 -1.97 1.61
C LYS A 51 34.18 -2.80 1.40
N LYS A 52 34.34 -3.89 2.16
CA LYS A 52 35.54 -4.74 2.11
C LYS A 52 35.47 -5.76 0.98
N TYR A 53 34.33 -6.42 0.82
CA TYR A 53 34.15 -7.57 -0.07
C TYR A 53 33.43 -7.21 -1.38
N GLY A 54 32.77 -6.06 -1.44
CA GLY A 54 32.11 -5.53 -2.65
C GLY A 54 30.64 -5.89 -2.76
N SER A 55 30.24 -7.11 -2.40
CA SER A 55 28.84 -7.58 -2.43
C SER A 55 28.54 -8.55 -1.28
N LEU A 56 27.26 -8.88 -1.08
CA LEU A 56 26.82 -9.90 -0.12
C LEU A 56 27.42 -11.28 -0.45
N GLU A 57 27.37 -11.71 -1.71
CA GLU A 57 27.87 -13.02 -2.17
C GLU A 57 29.36 -13.19 -1.81
N LYS A 58 30.19 -12.18 -2.12
CA LYS A 58 31.62 -12.20 -1.79
C LYS A 58 31.88 -12.16 -0.28
N ALA A 59 31.00 -11.52 0.49
CA ALA A 59 31.10 -11.53 1.95
C ALA A 59 30.76 -12.90 2.54
N ILE A 60 29.77 -13.61 1.98
CA ILE A 60 29.42 -14.98 2.35
C ILE A 60 30.55 -15.95 1.98
N GLU A 61 31.09 -15.85 0.77
CA GLU A 61 32.22 -16.67 0.31
C GLU A 61 33.45 -16.51 1.23
N ALA A 62 33.76 -15.27 1.61
CA ALA A 62 34.86 -14.96 2.52
C ALA A 62 34.53 -15.17 4.01
N ALA A 63 33.33 -15.64 4.36
CA ALA A 63 32.88 -15.75 5.75
C ALA A 63 33.85 -16.55 6.65
N PRO A 64 34.42 -17.70 6.23
CA PRO A 64 35.34 -18.49 7.05
C PRO A 64 36.56 -17.68 7.55
N ASP A 65 37.04 -16.73 6.75
CA ASP A 65 38.22 -15.91 7.04
C ASP A 65 37.91 -14.60 7.80
N ILE A 66 36.64 -14.34 8.11
CA ILE A 66 36.25 -13.16 8.87
C ILE A 66 36.71 -13.30 10.33
N LYS A 67 37.56 -12.35 10.76
CA LYS A 67 38.10 -12.30 12.13
C LYS A 67 37.02 -12.15 13.21
N GLY A 68 35.94 -11.42 12.91
CA GLY A 68 34.87 -11.16 13.86
C GLY A 68 33.95 -12.36 14.03
N LYS A 69 34.02 -13.03 15.19
CA LYS A 69 33.27 -14.26 15.50
C LYS A 69 31.79 -14.20 15.09
N ARG A 70 31.05 -13.19 15.56
CA ARG A 70 29.61 -13.04 15.26
C ARG A 70 29.30 -12.86 13.77
N ALA A 71 30.11 -12.09 13.06
CA ALA A 71 29.88 -11.85 11.63
C ALA A 71 30.23 -13.09 10.79
N ARG A 72 31.28 -13.82 11.19
CA ARG A 72 31.61 -15.12 10.61
C ARG A 72 30.49 -16.12 10.81
N GLU A 73 30.08 -16.37 12.06
CA GLU A 73 29.00 -17.30 12.39
C GLU A 73 27.69 -16.92 11.68
N GLY A 74 27.30 -15.64 11.73
CA GLY A 74 26.11 -15.14 11.06
C GLY A 74 26.12 -15.38 9.55
N LEU A 75 27.20 -15.05 8.84
CA LEU A 75 27.27 -15.26 7.38
C LEU A 75 27.41 -16.73 6.99
N THR A 76 28.09 -17.54 7.81
CA THR A 76 28.23 -18.98 7.55
C THR A 76 26.90 -19.71 7.75
N GLU A 77 26.13 -19.36 8.78
CA GLU A 77 24.88 -20.06 9.13
C GLU A 77 23.66 -19.49 8.40
N TYR A 78 23.59 -18.17 8.17
CA TYR A 78 22.42 -17.49 7.61
C TYR A 78 22.68 -16.89 6.22
N GLY A 79 23.74 -17.34 5.52
CA GLY A 79 24.12 -16.84 4.20
C GLY A 79 23.02 -17.00 3.14
N GLU A 80 22.39 -18.18 3.07
CA GLU A 80 21.29 -18.43 2.12
C GLU A 80 20.06 -17.57 2.42
N GLN A 81 19.71 -17.40 3.71
CA GLN A 81 18.65 -16.49 4.13
C GLN A 81 18.95 -15.05 3.71
N ALA A 82 20.21 -14.61 3.83
CA ALA A 82 20.62 -13.28 3.40
C ALA A 82 20.48 -13.11 1.88
N LEU A 83 20.83 -14.13 1.09
CA LEU A 83 20.65 -14.09 -0.37
C LEU A 83 19.17 -14.04 -0.75
N HIS A 84 18.32 -14.79 -0.04
CA HIS A 84 16.88 -14.69 -0.22
C HIS A 84 16.34 -13.32 0.18
N ALA A 85 16.82 -12.75 1.30
CA ALA A 85 16.50 -11.39 1.73
C ALA A 85 16.91 -10.38 0.65
N LYS A 86 18.08 -10.53 0.04
CA LYS A 86 18.53 -9.69 -1.08
C LYS A 86 17.55 -9.73 -2.25
N TYR A 87 17.07 -10.91 -2.61
CA TYR A 87 16.02 -11.04 -3.63
C TYR A 87 14.74 -10.29 -3.23
N MET A 88 14.27 -10.45 -2.00
CA MET A 88 13.03 -9.80 -1.52
C MET A 88 13.13 -8.27 -1.47
N VAL A 89 14.27 -7.71 -1.05
CA VAL A 89 14.47 -6.25 -0.99
C VAL A 89 14.82 -5.62 -2.34
N THR A 90 15.04 -6.43 -3.39
CA THR A 90 15.36 -5.91 -4.72
C THR A 90 14.09 -5.45 -5.42
N ILE A 91 14.06 -4.17 -5.80
CA ILE A 91 12.95 -3.59 -6.57
C ILE A 91 12.89 -4.27 -7.94
N LYS A 92 11.73 -4.83 -8.27
CA LYS A 92 11.45 -5.40 -9.59
C LYS A 92 11.18 -4.28 -10.61
N THR A 93 12.10 -4.09 -11.55
CA THR A 93 12.00 -3.01 -12.56
C THR A 93 11.47 -3.47 -13.92
N ASP A 94 11.25 -4.76 -14.11
CA ASP A 94 10.80 -5.40 -15.35
C ASP A 94 9.32 -5.85 -15.27
N VAL A 95 8.46 -5.02 -14.68
CA VAL A 95 7.03 -5.32 -14.55
C VAL A 95 6.35 -5.20 -15.93
N PRO A 96 5.64 -6.24 -16.40
CA PRO A 96 4.98 -6.20 -17.70
C PRO A 96 3.82 -5.19 -17.70
N ASN A 97 3.49 -4.65 -18.89
CA ASN A 97 2.43 -3.66 -19.09
C ASN A 97 2.61 -2.35 -18.29
N THR A 98 3.85 -1.99 -17.95
CA THR A 98 4.17 -0.68 -17.37
C THR A 98 4.13 0.37 -18.48
N LEU A 99 3.41 1.47 -18.25
CA LEU A 99 3.35 2.62 -19.15
C LEU A 99 4.73 3.29 -19.22
N ASP A 100 5.04 3.92 -20.36
CA ASP A 100 6.25 4.74 -20.44
C ASP A 100 6.09 5.98 -19.54
N TRP A 101 7.16 6.38 -18.86
CA TRP A 101 7.04 7.45 -17.86
C TRP A 101 6.76 8.80 -18.52
N GLU A 102 7.17 8.99 -19.79
CA GLU A 102 6.82 10.14 -20.62
C GLU A 102 5.32 10.21 -20.93
N GLU A 103 4.58 9.09 -20.91
CA GLU A 103 3.11 9.08 -21.08
C GLU A 103 2.38 9.54 -19.81
N LEU A 104 3.06 9.56 -18.66
CA LEU A 104 2.52 9.96 -17.36
C LEU A 104 2.66 11.47 -17.11
N GLU A 105 2.62 12.28 -18.17
CA GLU A 105 2.68 13.74 -18.06
C GLU A 105 1.50 14.30 -17.25
N TRP A 106 1.79 15.24 -16.36
CA TRP A 106 0.77 15.85 -15.51
C TRP A 106 -0.07 16.86 -16.30
N ASN A 107 -1.34 16.52 -16.55
CA ASN A 107 -2.27 17.30 -17.37
C ASN A 107 -3.16 18.29 -16.59
N GLU A 108 -2.78 18.69 -15.38
CA GLU A 108 -3.63 19.41 -14.41
C GLU A 108 -4.92 18.62 -14.02
N PRO A 109 -5.55 18.93 -12.87
CA PRO A 109 -6.82 18.30 -12.51
C PRO A 109 -8.01 18.94 -13.25
N ASP A 110 -9.04 18.13 -13.53
CA ASP A 110 -10.37 18.68 -13.85
C ASP A 110 -10.92 19.41 -12.63
N LYS A 111 -11.00 20.74 -12.72
CA LYS A 111 -11.41 21.61 -11.60
C LYS A 111 -12.85 21.37 -11.16
N LYS A 112 -13.73 20.96 -12.06
CA LYS A 112 -15.14 20.70 -11.75
C LYS A 112 -15.28 19.41 -10.94
N GLU A 113 -14.71 18.32 -11.46
CA GLU A 113 -14.72 17.03 -10.75
C GLU A 113 -13.99 17.10 -9.40
N LEU A 114 -12.84 17.80 -9.37
CA LEU A 114 -12.10 18.03 -8.13
C LEU A 114 -12.90 18.86 -7.11
N GLY A 115 -13.63 19.87 -7.56
CA GLY A 115 -14.49 20.68 -6.69
C GLY A 115 -15.67 19.91 -6.11
N LEU A 116 -16.31 19.06 -6.91
CA LEU A 116 -17.36 18.16 -6.43
C LEU A 116 -16.80 17.18 -5.38
N PHE A 117 -15.63 16.61 -5.64
CA PHE A 117 -14.95 15.72 -4.70
C PHE A 117 -14.61 16.44 -3.38
N PHE A 118 -14.01 17.63 -3.42
CA PHE A 118 -13.67 18.39 -2.23
C PHE A 118 -14.89 18.83 -1.43
N LYS A 119 -15.98 19.23 -2.10
CA LYS A 119 -17.25 19.55 -1.41
C LYS A 119 -17.79 18.33 -0.68
N ARG A 120 -17.82 17.16 -1.34
CA ARG A 120 -18.28 15.89 -0.75
C ARG A 120 -17.43 15.45 0.45
N MET A 121 -16.12 15.68 0.39
CA MET A 121 -15.18 15.36 1.48
C MET A 121 -15.02 16.49 2.51
N GLU A 122 -15.77 17.59 2.37
CA GLU A 122 -15.67 18.80 3.20
C GLU A 122 -14.26 19.43 3.28
N PHE A 123 -13.44 19.27 2.25
CA PHE A 123 -12.07 19.81 2.20
C PHE A 123 -12.03 21.30 1.87
N ARG A 124 -12.56 22.13 2.76
CA ARG A 124 -12.70 23.60 2.61
C ARG A 124 -11.36 24.30 2.35
N THR A 125 -10.30 23.94 3.08
CA THR A 125 -8.96 24.53 2.91
C THR A 125 -8.33 24.17 1.56
N LEU A 126 -8.51 22.93 1.09
CA LEU A 126 -7.97 22.49 -0.20
C LEU A 126 -8.77 23.11 -1.36
N THR A 127 -10.09 23.24 -1.22
CA THR A 127 -10.97 23.94 -2.17
C THR A 127 -10.45 25.34 -2.43
N LYS A 128 -10.23 26.12 -1.36
CA LYS A 128 -9.71 27.49 -1.47
C LYS A 128 -8.33 27.54 -2.11
N ARG A 129 -7.43 26.62 -1.72
CA ARG A 129 -6.03 26.57 -2.19
C ARG A 129 -5.92 26.21 -3.67
N TYR A 130 -6.69 25.24 -4.15
CA TYR A 130 -6.52 24.66 -5.49
C TYR A 130 -7.53 25.16 -6.51
N LEU A 131 -8.71 25.61 -6.10
CA LEU A 131 -9.76 26.12 -7.00
C LEU A 131 -9.87 27.65 -7.00
N ARG A 132 -9.05 28.34 -6.18
CA ARG A 132 -8.88 29.79 -6.15
C ARG A 132 -10.20 30.58 -6.22
N GLU A 133 -11.24 30.25 -5.44
CA GLU A 133 -12.50 31.02 -5.22
C GLU A 133 -13.10 31.89 -6.37
N GLU A 134 -12.76 31.69 -7.65
CA GLU A 134 -13.27 32.41 -8.83
C GLU A 134 -13.59 31.45 -10.01
N GLY A 135 -13.77 30.16 -9.73
CA GLY A 135 -14.54 29.24 -10.60
C GLY A 135 -16.02 29.27 -10.19
N PRO A 136 -16.99 28.94 -11.05
CA PRO A 136 -18.39 29.36 -10.93
C PRO A 136 -19.12 28.63 -9.79
N VAL A 137 -18.86 29.08 -8.58
CA VAL A 137 -19.82 29.08 -7.47
C VAL A 137 -19.83 30.51 -6.96
N ALA A 138 -20.13 31.45 -7.88
CA ALA A 138 -20.47 32.80 -7.50
C ALA A 138 -21.73 32.70 -6.64
N ASN A 139 -21.56 32.89 -5.34
CA ASN A 139 -22.64 33.32 -4.47
C ASN A 139 -23.18 34.62 -5.06
N LYS A 140 -24.26 34.55 -5.84
CA LYS A 140 -25.10 35.72 -6.07
C LYS A 140 -25.74 36.06 -4.74
N GLU A 141 -25.38 37.23 -4.20
CA GLU A 141 -26.10 37.83 -3.08
C GLU A 141 -27.60 37.87 -3.42
N GLY A 142 -28.39 37.18 -2.60
CA GLY A 142 -29.84 37.07 -2.76
C GLY A 142 -30.38 35.66 -2.56
N ASP A 143 -29.54 34.64 -2.68
CA ASP A 143 -29.96 33.25 -2.59
C ASP A 143 -29.42 32.65 -1.29
N GLN A 144 -30.22 32.78 -0.22
CA GLN A 144 -30.17 31.86 0.91
C GLN A 144 -30.67 30.50 0.43
N VAL A 145 -29.90 29.85 -0.46
CA VAL A 145 -30.10 28.45 -0.78
C VAL A 145 -29.43 27.66 0.33
N ASP A 146 -30.29 27.18 1.21
CA ASP A 146 -30.05 26.10 2.14
C ASP A 146 -29.28 24.96 1.44
N LEU A 147 -27.95 24.94 1.59
CA LEU A 147 -27.05 24.04 0.85
C LEU A 147 -26.74 22.75 1.62
N PHE A 148 -27.63 22.37 2.55
CA PHE A 148 -27.98 20.98 2.82
C PHE A 148 -29.06 20.46 1.86
N GLY A 149 -29.66 21.32 1.03
CA GLY A 149 -30.81 21.03 0.16
C GLY A 149 -30.49 20.64 -1.30
N SER A 150 -29.26 20.25 -1.63
CA SER A 150 -28.95 19.67 -2.96
C SER A 150 -27.95 18.53 -2.90
N PHE A 151 -28.09 17.65 -1.90
CA PHE A 151 -28.15 16.25 -2.29
C PHE A 151 -29.32 16.19 -3.28
N LYS A 152 -29.18 15.51 -4.44
CA LYS A 152 -30.40 14.93 -5.03
C LYS A 152 -31.08 14.29 -3.83
N GLU A 153 -32.33 14.67 -3.52
CA GLU A 153 -33.11 13.90 -2.55
C GLU A 153 -32.74 12.46 -2.83
N GLU A 154 -32.04 11.81 -1.89
CA GLU A 154 -31.92 10.37 -1.94
C GLU A 154 -33.35 9.95 -2.20
N ALA A 155 -33.58 9.24 -3.32
CA ALA A 155 -34.91 8.75 -3.65
C ALA A 155 -35.48 8.26 -2.33
N PRO A 156 -36.63 8.81 -1.88
CA PRO A 156 -37.05 8.73 -0.49
C PRO A 156 -36.79 7.32 -0.04
N LYS A 157 -35.94 7.15 1.00
CA LYS A 157 -35.49 5.83 1.44
C LYS A 157 -36.73 4.96 1.44
N GLN A 158 -36.74 3.97 0.54
CA GLN A 158 -37.90 3.10 0.45
C GLN A 158 -38.00 2.47 1.83
N GLU A 159 -39.07 2.82 2.54
CA GLU A 159 -39.36 2.15 3.80
C GLU A 159 -39.49 0.67 3.46
N LEU A 160 -38.85 -0.15 4.28
CA LEU A 160 -38.85 -1.58 4.13
C LEU A 160 -40.30 -2.05 4.21
N ASP A 161 -40.86 -2.41 3.05
CA ASP A 161 -42.22 -2.90 2.97
C ASP A 161 -42.20 -4.37 3.42
N GLU A 162 -42.46 -4.60 4.71
CA GLU A 162 -42.43 -5.93 5.33
C GLU A 162 -43.37 -6.92 4.61
N GLU A 163 -44.42 -6.45 3.93
CA GLU A 163 -45.32 -7.30 3.14
C GLU A 163 -44.69 -7.77 1.80
N LYS A 164 -43.65 -7.08 1.32
CA LYS A 164 -42.90 -7.43 0.09
C LYS A 164 -41.63 -8.22 0.36
N VAL A 165 -41.22 -8.39 1.62
CA VAL A 165 -40.00 -9.11 1.98
C VAL A 165 -40.34 -10.49 2.51
N ASN A 166 -39.84 -11.52 1.84
CA ASN A 166 -40.01 -12.91 2.27
C ASN A 166 -38.74 -13.38 3.00
N TYR A 167 -38.83 -13.58 4.31
CA TYR A 167 -37.73 -14.11 5.12
C TYR A 167 -37.80 -15.63 5.23
N GLY A 168 -36.75 -16.31 4.77
CA GLY A 168 -36.56 -17.74 4.94
C GLY A 168 -35.34 -18.06 5.81
N LEU A 169 -35.52 -18.84 6.88
CA LEU A 169 -34.39 -19.33 7.67
C LEU A 169 -33.72 -20.53 6.99
N ILE A 170 -32.44 -20.35 6.65
CA ILE A 170 -31.59 -21.36 6.04
C ILE A 170 -30.52 -21.76 7.05
N ASP A 171 -30.73 -22.91 7.66
CA ASP A 171 -29.94 -23.43 8.78
C ASP A 171 -29.36 -24.83 8.51
N THR A 172 -29.52 -25.34 7.29
CA THR A 172 -29.05 -26.66 6.87
C THR A 172 -28.48 -26.63 5.46
N ILE A 173 -27.52 -27.52 5.19
CA ILE A 173 -26.85 -27.62 3.88
C ILE A 173 -27.85 -27.92 2.75
N ASP A 174 -28.88 -28.73 3.00
CA ASP A 174 -29.86 -29.05 1.97
C ASP A 174 -30.74 -27.83 1.61
N LYS A 175 -31.07 -26.97 2.57
CA LYS A 175 -31.75 -25.70 2.29
C LYS A 175 -30.85 -24.73 1.51
N VAL A 176 -29.54 -24.71 1.80
CA VAL A 176 -28.57 -23.90 1.03
C VAL A 176 -28.55 -24.35 -0.43
N LYS A 177 -28.52 -25.65 -0.71
CA LYS A 177 -28.56 -26.17 -2.09
C LYS A 177 -29.85 -25.77 -2.81
N GLY A 178 -30.99 -25.86 -2.12
CA GLY A 178 -32.27 -25.40 -2.68
C GLY A 178 -32.25 -23.91 -3.06
N LEU A 179 -31.68 -23.05 -2.21
CA LEU A 179 -31.53 -21.62 -2.51
C LEU A 179 -30.66 -21.38 -3.74
N VAL A 180 -29.54 -22.09 -3.84
CA VAL A 180 -28.63 -21.98 -5.00
C VAL A 180 -29.35 -22.40 -6.28
N ASP A 181 -30.10 -23.51 -6.26
CA ASP A 181 -30.86 -23.97 -7.43
C ASP A 181 -31.95 -22.98 -7.85
N GLU A 182 -32.60 -22.31 -6.89
CA GLU A 182 -33.65 -21.33 -7.13
C GLU A 182 -33.13 -20.04 -7.78
N TYR A 183 -31.98 -19.54 -7.31
CA TYR A 183 -31.49 -18.22 -7.73
C TYR A 183 -30.29 -18.26 -8.67
N LYS A 184 -29.76 -19.41 -9.08
CA LYS A 184 -28.56 -19.53 -9.94
C LYS A 184 -28.55 -18.70 -11.23
N ASP A 185 -29.72 -18.37 -11.75
CA ASP A 185 -29.89 -17.65 -13.02
C ASP A 185 -30.09 -16.13 -12.83
N GLU A 186 -30.08 -15.64 -11.59
CA GLU A 186 -30.16 -14.22 -11.28
C GLU A 186 -28.82 -13.51 -11.55
N GLU A 187 -28.90 -12.28 -12.07
CA GLU A 187 -27.72 -11.52 -12.50
C GLU A 187 -27.00 -10.83 -11.32
N HIS A 188 -27.74 -10.52 -10.25
CA HIS A 188 -27.25 -9.73 -9.13
C HIS A 188 -27.71 -10.28 -7.78
N PHE A 189 -26.79 -10.25 -6.82
CA PHE A 189 -27.02 -10.66 -5.44
C PHE A 189 -26.45 -9.62 -4.50
N CYS A 190 -27.13 -9.41 -3.37
CA CYS A 190 -26.62 -8.61 -2.26
C CYS A 190 -26.45 -9.52 -1.04
N PHE A 191 -25.27 -9.48 -0.42
CA PHE A 191 -24.99 -10.21 0.80
C PHE A 191 -24.74 -9.22 1.92
N ASP A 192 -25.41 -9.45 3.04
CA ASP A 192 -25.11 -8.79 4.30
C ASP A 192 -24.65 -9.85 5.30
N THR A 193 -23.59 -9.56 6.04
CA THR A 193 -22.95 -10.52 6.94
C THR A 193 -22.76 -9.89 8.30
N GLU A 194 -23.26 -10.56 9.33
CA GLU A 194 -23.05 -10.19 10.72
C GLU A 194 -21.95 -11.07 11.34
N THR A 195 -21.07 -10.49 12.16
CA THR A 195 -20.04 -11.23 12.90
C THR A 195 -20.21 -11.03 14.40
N ASP A 196 -19.95 -12.09 15.18
CA ASP A 196 -19.94 -12.07 16.64
C ASP A 196 -18.53 -11.94 17.24
N SER A 197 -17.48 -11.96 16.40
CA SER A 197 -16.08 -11.87 16.82
C SER A 197 -15.17 -11.19 15.77
N PRO A 198 -14.14 -10.43 16.20
CA PRO A 198 -13.09 -9.92 15.31
C PRO A 198 -12.03 -10.96 14.95
N ASP A 199 -12.00 -12.11 15.64
CA ASP A 199 -11.01 -13.16 15.41
C ASP A 199 -11.41 -14.02 14.18
N PRO A 200 -10.48 -14.28 13.24
CA PRO A 200 -10.76 -15.14 12.09
C PRO A 200 -10.93 -16.60 12.53
N VAL A 201 -11.92 -17.29 11.97
CA VAL A 201 -12.09 -18.74 12.17
C VAL A 201 -10.94 -19.45 11.43
N THR A 202 -10.03 -20.08 12.18
CA THR A 202 -8.94 -20.94 11.65
C THR A 202 -9.44 -22.31 11.23
#